data_AF-A0A3S1SQ92-F1
#
_entry.id   AF-A0A3S1SQ92-F1
#
_cell.length_a   1.000
_cell.length_b   1.000
_cell.length_c   1.000
_cell.angle_alpha   90.00
_cell.angle_beta   90.00
_cell.angle_gamma   90.00
#
_symmetry.space_group_name_H-M   'P 1'
#
loop_
_entity.id
_entity.type
_entity.pdbx_description
1 polymer ?
#
loop_
_entity_poly.entity_id
_entity_poly.type
_entity_poly.pdbx_seq_one_letter_code
_entity_poly.pdbx_strand_id
1 'polypeptide(L)'
;GIWAEARGEDVACGGNLLANDGVPQAMVYAFLASEGHLGDRLIATMRAALKAGGEAGPVRSAGMKLVRDVSWPVADLRCDWTEDCPIEQLATLWEIYKPQLDAYVTRALNPSDAPSYGVPGDE
;
A
#
# COMPACT_ATOMS: atom_id res chain seq x y z
N GLY A 1 11.74 -4.19 21.04
CA GLY A 1 10.58 -3.32 20.78
C GLY A 1 9.40 -3.74 21.63
N ILE A 2 8.31 -3.01 21.54
CA ILE A 2 7.05 -3.28 22.25
C ILE A 2 5.93 -3.64 21.26
N TRP A 3 4.74 -3.96 21.75
CA TRP A 3 3.55 -4.09 20.93
C TRP A 3 2.57 -2.97 21.28
N ALA A 4 1.79 -2.54 20.29
CA ALA A 4 0.71 -1.57 20.46
C ALA A 4 -0.32 -1.72 19.33
N GLU A 5 -1.53 -1.21 19.55
CA GLU A 5 -2.58 -1.08 18.54
C GLU A 5 -3.28 0.28 18.65
N ALA A 6 -3.92 0.72 17.58
CA ALA A 6 -4.81 1.87 17.53
C ALA A 6 -5.91 1.64 16.48
N ARG A 7 -7.05 2.30 16.63
CA ARG A 7 -8.19 2.19 15.71
C ARG A 7 -8.84 3.56 15.49
N GLY A 8 -9.47 3.72 14.34
CA GLY A 8 -10.25 4.88 13.96
C GLY A 8 -11.37 4.47 13.01
N GLU A 9 -12.08 5.45 12.45
CA GLU A 9 -13.09 5.20 11.42
C GLU A 9 -12.44 4.49 10.21
N ASP A 10 -12.96 3.31 9.87
CA ASP A 10 -12.49 2.46 8.77
C ASP A 10 -10.99 2.09 8.78
N VAL A 11 -10.33 2.16 9.94
CA VAL A 11 -8.90 1.83 10.07
C VAL A 11 -8.55 1.18 11.40
N ALA A 12 -7.70 0.16 11.35
CA ALA A 12 -7.04 -0.42 12.51
C ALA A 12 -5.56 -0.61 12.20
N CYS A 13 -4.69 -0.26 13.13
CA CYS A 13 -3.24 -0.40 13.02
C CYS A 13 -2.72 -1.17 14.23
N GLY A 14 -1.88 -2.18 13.99
CA GLY A 14 -1.26 -2.98 15.05
C GLY A 14 0.16 -3.35 14.66
N GLY A 15 1.03 -3.48 15.65
CA GLY A 15 2.42 -3.83 15.42
C GLY A 15 3.06 -4.48 16.64
N ASN A 16 4.11 -5.26 16.38
CA ASN A 16 5.00 -5.82 17.38
C ASN A 16 6.43 -5.38 17.08
N LEU A 17 7.33 -5.52 18.05
CA LEU A 17 8.71 -5.03 17.97
C LEU A 17 8.82 -3.54 17.61
N LEU A 18 7.82 -2.73 17.95
CA LEU A 18 7.77 -1.28 17.68
C LEU A 18 8.83 -0.51 18.48
N ALA A 19 9.27 0.63 17.93
CA ALA A 19 10.17 1.55 18.61
C ALA A 19 9.49 2.27 19.80
N ASN A 20 8.18 2.55 19.71
CA ASN A 20 7.34 3.16 20.76
C ASN A 20 5.86 2.85 20.51
N ASP A 21 5.00 3.22 21.46
CA ASP A 21 3.55 2.93 21.47
C ASP A 21 2.73 3.93 20.64
N GLY A 22 3.34 5.06 20.25
CA GLY A 22 2.72 6.08 19.41
C GLY A 22 2.66 5.72 17.92
N VAL A 23 3.41 4.71 17.45
CA VAL A 23 3.49 4.35 16.02
C VAL A 23 2.10 3.99 15.43
N PRO A 24 1.29 3.09 16.02
CA PRO A 24 -0.03 2.78 15.47
C PRO A 24 -0.99 3.97 15.48
N GLN A 25 -0.92 4.84 16.49
CA GLN A 25 -1.78 6.02 16.57
C GLN A 25 -1.42 7.05 15.48
N ALA A 26 -0.13 7.21 15.17
CA ALA A 26 0.34 8.05 14.07
C ALA A 26 -0.16 7.52 12.71
N MET A 27 -0.20 6.19 12.54
CA MET A 27 -0.78 5.56 11.34
C MET A 27 -2.28 5.89 11.20
N VAL A 28 -3.06 5.70 12.27
CA VAL A 28 -4.49 6.03 12.27
C VAL A 28 -4.72 7.50 11.90
N TYR A 29 -3.99 8.43 12.52
CA TYR A 29 -4.12 9.85 12.19
C TYR A 29 -3.75 10.17 10.75
N ALA A 30 -2.70 9.56 10.21
CA ALA A 30 -2.31 9.74 8.82
C ALA A 30 -3.38 9.21 7.85
N PHE A 31 -3.97 8.04 8.14
CA PHE A 31 -5.04 7.48 7.32
C PHE A 31 -6.29 8.37 7.32
N LEU A 32 -6.72 8.83 8.49
CA LEU A 32 -7.90 9.70 8.64
C LEU A 32 -7.70 11.09 8.01
N ALA A 33 -6.47 11.61 8.02
CA ALA A 33 -6.14 12.90 7.40
C ALA A 33 -5.83 12.80 5.89
N SER A 34 -5.79 11.59 5.33
CA SER A 34 -5.48 11.36 3.92
C SER A 34 -6.76 11.21 3.08
N GLU A 35 -6.73 11.77 1.88
CA GLU A 35 -7.82 11.71 0.91
C GLU A 35 -7.35 11.08 -0.41
N GLY A 36 -8.29 10.77 -1.30
CA GLY A 36 -7.99 10.19 -2.62
C GLY A 36 -8.01 8.66 -2.62
N HIS A 37 -7.25 8.07 -3.55
CA HIS A 37 -7.28 6.62 -3.78
C HIS A 37 -6.75 5.86 -2.56
N LEU A 38 -7.38 4.74 -2.19
CA LEU A 38 -7.02 3.97 -0.99
C LEU A 38 -5.53 3.58 -0.94
N GLY A 39 -4.94 3.21 -2.09
CA GLY A 39 -3.50 2.95 -2.19
C GLY A 39 -2.62 4.13 -1.78
N ASP A 40 -2.97 5.36 -2.17
CA ASP A 40 -2.22 6.57 -1.77
C ASP A 40 -2.29 6.78 -0.25
N ARG A 41 -3.49 6.59 0.31
CA ARG A 41 -3.76 6.69 1.75
C ARG A 41 -2.94 5.67 2.56
N LEU A 42 -2.82 4.44 2.06
CA LEU A 42 -2.01 3.39 2.69
C LEU A 42 -0.51 3.72 2.63
N ILE A 43 0.00 4.23 1.50
CA ILE A 43 1.41 4.68 1.40
C ILE A 43 1.68 5.83 2.38
N ALA A 44 0.80 6.82 2.46
CA ALA A 44 0.91 7.92 3.43
C ALA A 44 0.93 7.41 4.89
N THR A 45 0.09 6.42 5.18
CA THR A 45 0.01 5.76 6.50
C THR A 45 1.32 5.06 6.87
N MET A 46 1.90 4.29 5.94
CA MET A 46 3.19 3.61 6.15
C MET A 46 4.33 4.61 6.38
N ARG A 47 4.38 5.70 5.60
CA ARG A 47 5.36 6.79 5.79
C ARG A 47 5.24 7.44 7.17
N ALA A 48 4.01 7.67 7.65
CA ALA A 48 3.77 8.21 8.97
C ALA A 48 4.23 7.26 10.09
N ALA A 49 4.01 5.95 9.92
CA ALA A 49 4.52 4.93 10.84
C ALA A 49 6.04 5.00 10.98
N LEU A 50 6.75 5.04 9.85
CA LEU A 50 8.20 5.11 9.80
C LEU A 50 8.72 6.41 10.44
N LYS A 51 8.08 7.56 10.14
CA LYS A 51 8.40 8.86 10.75
C LYS A 51 8.19 8.87 12.26
N ALA A 52 7.18 8.14 12.77
CA ALA A 52 6.91 8.00 14.19
C ALA A 52 7.88 7.05 14.91
N GLY A 53 8.80 6.41 14.19
CA GLY A 53 9.85 5.54 14.71
C GLY A 53 9.81 4.12 14.16
N GLY A 54 8.68 3.67 13.59
CA GLY A 54 8.55 2.36 12.97
C GLY A 54 8.85 1.17 13.91
N GLU A 55 9.43 0.13 13.34
CA GLU A 55 9.96 -1.00 14.10
C GLU A 55 11.24 -0.60 14.85
N ALA A 56 11.56 -1.31 15.93
CA ALA A 56 12.78 -1.08 16.72
C ALA A 56 14.07 -1.46 15.96
N GLY A 57 13.94 -2.17 14.84
CA GLY A 57 15.03 -2.54 13.93
C GLY A 57 14.83 -1.96 12.52
N PRO A 58 15.76 -2.24 11.60
CA PRO A 58 15.63 -1.79 10.22
C PRO A 58 14.45 -2.49 9.53
N VAL A 59 13.63 -1.70 8.83
CA VAL A 59 12.55 -2.22 7.99
C VAL A 59 13.15 -2.65 6.65
N ARG A 60 12.98 -3.93 6.27
CA ARG A 60 13.54 -4.50 5.03
C ARG A 60 12.51 -4.81 3.96
N SER A 61 11.24 -4.91 4.34
CA SER A 61 10.15 -5.26 3.45
C SER A 61 8.92 -4.40 3.70
N ALA A 62 8.07 -4.30 2.68
CA ALA A 62 6.76 -3.66 2.74
C ALA A 62 5.84 -4.29 1.70
N GLY A 63 4.54 -4.32 1.97
CA GLY A 63 3.55 -4.83 1.04
C GLY A 63 2.23 -4.10 1.16
N MET A 64 1.48 -4.07 0.05
CA MET A 64 0.14 -3.49 -0.01
C MET A 64 -0.77 -4.42 -0.79
N LYS A 65 -1.96 -4.66 -0.23
CA LYS A 65 -3.00 -5.46 -0.85
C LYS A 65 -4.32 -4.69 -0.87
N LEU A 66 -4.92 -4.55 -2.05
CA LEU A 66 -6.19 -3.86 -2.26
C LEU A 66 -7.21 -4.84 -2.83
N VAL A 67 -8.42 -4.82 -2.27
CA VAL A 67 -9.58 -5.59 -2.74
C VAL A 67 -10.73 -4.64 -3.00
N ARG A 68 -11.42 -4.81 -4.13
CA ARG A 68 -12.69 -4.13 -4.47
C ARG A 68 -13.45 -4.99 -5.46
N ASP A 69 -14.78 -5.01 -5.40
CA ASP A 69 -15.77 -5.46 -6.40
C ASP A 69 -15.63 -6.88 -7.04
N VAL A 70 -14.47 -7.52 -6.96
CA VAL A 70 -14.12 -8.80 -7.58
C VAL A 70 -13.53 -9.75 -6.52
N SER A 71 -13.49 -11.05 -6.83
CA SER A 71 -13.07 -12.10 -5.89
C SER A 71 -11.55 -12.20 -5.69
N TRP A 72 -10.77 -11.38 -6.39
CA TRP A 72 -9.31 -11.33 -6.29
C TRP A 72 -8.82 -9.93 -5.87
N PRO A 73 -7.57 -9.82 -5.37
CA PRO A 73 -6.97 -8.53 -5.09
C PRO A 73 -6.75 -7.74 -6.38
N VAL A 74 -7.25 -6.51 -6.43
CA VAL A 74 -7.00 -5.60 -7.55
C VAL A 74 -5.61 -4.96 -7.49
N ALA A 75 -4.91 -5.08 -6.36
CA ALA A 75 -3.47 -4.84 -6.26
C ALA A 75 -2.88 -5.78 -5.19
N ASP A 76 -1.74 -6.40 -5.48
CA ASP A 76 -0.92 -7.17 -4.54
C ASP A 76 0.55 -6.84 -4.84
N LEU A 77 1.06 -5.79 -4.18
CA LEU A 77 2.35 -5.18 -4.45
C LEU A 77 3.29 -5.42 -3.28
N ARG A 78 4.53 -5.81 -3.57
CA ARG A 78 5.50 -6.24 -2.55
C ARG A 78 6.90 -5.73 -2.87
N CYS A 79 7.56 -5.22 -1.84
CA CYS A 79 9.01 -5.13 -1.75
C CYS A 79 9.45 -6.13 -0.68
N ASP A 80 9.94 -7.29 -1.11
CA ASP A 80 10.25 -8.40 -0.19
C ASP A 80 11.61 -8.23 0.51
N TRP A 81 12.53 -7.47 -0.09
CA TRP A 81 13.81 -7.12 0.50
C TRP A 81 14.41 -5.89 -0.19
N THR A 82 14.94 -4.95 0.58
CA THR A 82 15.84 -3.90 0.08
C THR A 82 16.78 -3.43 1.19
N GLU A 83 17.96 -2.94 0.80
CA GLU A 83 18.85 -2.22 1.72
C GLU A 83 18.41 -0.77 1.96
N ASP A 84 17.59 -0.23 1.05
CA ASP A 84 17.01 1.11 1.13
C ASP A 84 15.69 1.11 1.92
N CYS A 85 14.83 2.13 1.72
CA CYS A 85 13.51 2.17 2.34
C CYS A 85 12.48 1.33 1.53
N PRO A 86 11.97 0.21 2.06
CA PRO A 86 11.00 -0.63 1.35
C PRO A 86 9.66 0.07 1.09
N ILE A 87 9.27 1.02 1.95
CA ILE A 87 8.04 1.80 1.79
C ILE A 87 8.13 2.72 0.57
N GLU A 88 9.30 3.32 0.31
CA GLU A 88 9.50 4.17 -0.88
C GLU A 88 9.60 3.35 -2.17
N GLN A 89 10.18 2.14 -2.09
CA GLN A 89 10.15 1.19 -3.21
C GLN A 89 8.72 0.78 -3.54
N LEU A 90 7.91 0.47 -2.52
CA LEU A 90 6.49 0.15 -2.68
C LEU A 90 5.68 1.34 -3.23
N ALA A 91 5.99 2.58 -2.79
CA ALA A 91 5.37 3.79 -3.31
C ALA A 91 5.68 3.99 -4.80
N THR A 92 6.94 3.79 -5.20
CA THR A 92 7.35 3.85 -6.62
C THR A 92 6.61 2.79 -7.45
N LEU A 93 6.52 1.57 -6.95
CA LEU A 93 5.76 0.49 -7.60
C LEU A 93 4.27 0.84 -7.72
N TRP A 94 3.70 1.46 -6.70
CA TRP A 94 2.30 1.90 -6.71
C TRP A 94 2.04 2.97 -7.79
N GLU A 95 2.91 3.97 -7.95
CA GLU A 95 2.75 4.98 -9.01
C GLU A 95 2.78 4.38 -10.42
N ILE A 96 3.58 3.32 -10.63
CA ILE A 96 3.62 2.59 -11.90
C ILE A 96 2.32 1.80 -12.12
N TYR A 97 1.84 1.13 -11.08
CA TYR A 97 0.71 0.20 -11.18
C TYR A 97 -0.66 0.88 -11.19
N LYS A 98 -0.86 1.90 -10.34
CA LYS A 98 -2.11 2.64 -10.17
C LYS A 98 -2.82 3.03 -11.47
N PRO A 99 -2.16 3.67 -12.46
CA PRO A 99 -2.84 4.07 -13.70
C PRO A 99 -3.30 2.88 -14.56
N GLN A 100 -2.76 1.68 -14.32
CA GLN A 100 -3.08 0.46 -15.07
C GLN A 100 -4.12 -0.42 -14.38
N LEU A 101 -4.42 -0.16 -13.10
CA LEU A 101 -5.26 -1.02 -12.24
C LEU A 101 -6.61 -1.32 -12.88
N ASP A 102 -7.34 -0.28 -13.31
CA ASP A 102 -8.68 -0.44 -13.86
C ASP A 102 -8.68 -1.15 -15.22
N ALA A 103 -7.63 -0.97 -16.02
CA ALA A 103 -7.45 -1.69 -17.26
C ALA A 103 -7.25 -3.20 -17.01
N TYR A 104 -6.49 -3.58 -15.97
CA TYR A 104 -6.34 -4.99 -15.60
C TYR A 104 -7.64 -5.61 -15.10
N VAL A 105 -8.41 -4.88 -14.30
CA VAL A 105 -9.74 -5.35 -13.86
C VAL A 105 -10.67 -5.52 -15.07
N THR A 106 -10.69 -4.54 -15.98
CA THR A 106 -11.51 -4.57 -17.20
C THR A 106 -11.14 -5.76 -18.08
N ARG A 107 -9.85 -6.03 -18.29
CA ARG A 107 -9.38 -7.19 -19.06
C ARG A 107 -9.88 -8.52 -18.51
N ALA A 108 -10.01 -8.65 -17.20
CA ALA A 108 -10.49 -9.87 -16.58
C ALA A 108 -12.03 -10.02 -16.67
N LEU A 109 -12.77 -8.90 -16.59
CA LEU A 109 -14.24 -8.92 -16.56
C LEU A 109 -14.88 -8.79 -17.95
N ASN A 110 -14.33 -7.95 -18.82
CA ASN A 110 -14.80 -7.66 -20.16
C ASN A 110 -13.61 -7.40 -21.11
N PRO A 111 -12.98 -8.46 -21.63
CA PRO A 111 -11.79 -8.35 -22.48
C PRO A 111 -12.00 -7.50 -23.75
N SER A 112 -13.23 -7.43 -24.27
CA SER A 112 -13.54 -6.70 -25.51
C SER A 112 -13.48 -5.19 -25.38
N ASP A 113 -13.69 -4.65 -24.17
CA ASP A 113 -13.63 -3.21 -23.88
C ASP A 113 -12.28 -2.77 -23.30
N ALA A 114 -11.33 -3.70 -23.20
CA ALA A 114 -10.03 -3.41 -22.62
C ALA A 114 -9.18 -2.55 -23.56
N PRO A 115 -8.51 -1.50 -23.05
CA PRO A 115 -7.54 -0.75 -23.84
C PRO A 115 -6.38 -1.66 -24.26
N SER A 116 -5.88 -1.42 -25.48
CA SER A 116 -4.75 -2.14 -26.06
C SER A 116 -3.50 -2.05 -25.17
N TYR A 117 -2.58 -3.01 -25.32
CA TYR A 117 -1.35 -3.07 -24.52
C TYR A 117 -0.33 -1.98 -24.91
N GLY A 118 -0.47 -1.39 -26.10
CA GLY A 118 0.48 -0.43 -26.65
C GLY A 118 1.84 -1.09 -26.95
N VAL A 119 1.84 -2.38 -27.28
CA VAL A 119 3.04 -3.20 -27.49
C VAL A 119 3.30 -3.43 -28.97
N PRO A 120 4.54 -3.73 -29.37
CA PRO A 120 4.84 -4.15 -30.74
C PRO A 120 3.97 -5.36 -31.14
N GLY A 121 3.10 -5.18 -32.14
CA GLY A 121 2.10 -6.18 -32.57
C GLY A 121 0.64 -5.71 -32.48
N ASP A 122 0.39 -4.49 -31.98
CA ASP A 122 -0.95 -3.87 -31.94
C ASP A 122 -1.37 -3.17 -33.26
N GLU A 123 -0.71 -3.47 -34.38
CA GLU A 123 -1.08 -3.06 -35.75
C GLU A 123 -1.83 -4.16 -36.51
#